data_AF-A0A5D2NDY2-F1
#
_entry.id   AF-A0A5D2NDY2-F1
#
_cell.length_a   1.000
_cell.length_b   1.000
_cell.length_c   1.000
_cell.angle_alpha   90.00
_cell.angle_beta   90.00
_cell.angle_gamma   90.00
#
_symmetry.space_group_name_H-M   'P 1'
#
loop_
_entity.id
_entity.type
_entity.pdbx_description
1 polymer ?
#
loop_
_entity_poly.entity_id
_entity_poly.type
_entity_poly.pdbx_seq_one_letter_code
_entity_poly.pdbx_strand_id
1 'polypeptide(L)'
;MAVYQTIEEETCFLLSRMLGLVFFSTAPNMDFQGPICCCELTGSNSLYYKTVQNINYTHCQWHGVRRRLTCWFDGPAYITQCPIQAGQNFKYRFTLLNQRGTLFWHAYISWLRATVHGPLIIYPKQGVGYPFQPPVEEHVIILGEYWLRDVQGLERHVKESGGGPPGSDAYTLNGLPGPLHNCSRDDVYTINVSKGKNYLLRIINAALNMEHFFMVANHTMTVVETDGEYTKPFKTTFLMLTPGQTYNVLIKADLSIGKNMAMAPYMPAKNVPFLMKTSCGILRYASPTVKVDKLAQKSPFSDQVKRLYPNHQWSPVDVPLAIDNWTQRGPDGGIFAASVNNVTFRRPMVSLLNAYYNNLQGYYSTDFPDKPEKMYDFVNGAPNKIIFQDTGTVGTEKHPIHLHGFSFYLLGTGLGNYNSTTALLNLYDPSSL
;
A
#
# COMPACT_ATOMS: atom_id res chain seq x y z
N MET A 1 6.00 5.89 41.46
CA MET A 1 7.41 5.68 41.07
C MET A 1 7.43 4.59 40.04
N ALA A 2 7.53 4.93 38.75
CA ALA A 2 7.68 3.95 37.69
C ALA A 2 9.17 3.71 37.46
N VAL A 3 9.59 2.47 37.64
CA VAL A 3 10.96 2.00 37.44
C VAL A 3 11.22 2.00 35.94
N TYR A 4 12.20 2.79 35.50
CA TYR A 4 12.74 2.71 34.15
C TYR A 4 13.63 1.47 34.09
N GLN A 5 13.18 0.43 33.40
CA GLN A 5 14.05 -0.69 33.04
C GLN A 5 14.45 -0.48 31.59
N THR A 6 15.68 0.01 31.39
CA THR A 6 16.38 -0.02 30.11
C THR A 6 16.55 -1.48 29.72
N ILE A 7 15.84 -1.91 28.68
CA ILE A 7 16.05 -3.22 28.06
C ILE A 7 17.10 -3.03 26.97
N GLU A 8 18.36 -3.30 27.32
CA GLU A 8 19.41 -3.58 26.35
C GLU A 8 19.30 -5.05 25.95
N GLU A 9 18.51 -5.36 24.92
CA GLU A 9 18.60 -6.67 24.25
C GLU A 9 18.08 -6.57 22.80
N GLU A 10 18.93 -6.98 21.86
CA GLU A 10 18.80 -6.88 20.40
C GLU A 10 17.70 -7.78 19.81
N THR A 11 16.45 -7.56 20.20
CA THR A 11 15.29 -8.28 19.66
C THR A 11 14.32 -7.28 19.03
N CYS A 12 14.33 -7.22 17.70
CA CYS A 12 13.47 -6.35 16.91
C CYS A 12 12.02 -6.88 16.86
N PHE A 13 11.39 -7.01 18.02
CA PHE A 13 9.95 -7.24 18.19
C PHE A 13 9.53 -6.57 19.49
N LEU A 14 9.05 -5.33 19.41
CA LEU A 14 8.53 -4.64 20.59
C LEU A 14 7.15 -4.07 20.28
N LEU A 15 6.15 -4.86 20.68
CA LEU A 15 4.75 -4.49 20.82
C LEU A 15 4.61 -3.47 21.95
N SER A 16 4.84 -2.19 21.68
CA SER A 16 4.61 -1.12 22.64
C SER A 16 3.14 -0.69 22.62
N ARG A 17 2.31 -1.26 23.50
CA ARG A 17 1.03 -0.64 23.89
C ARG A 17 1.30 0.54 24.82
N MET A 18 1.69 1.67 24.25
CA MET A 18 1.53 2.97 24.90
C MET A 18 0.82 3.91 23.92
N LEU A 19 -0.33 4.45 24.35
CA LEU A 19 -1.07 5.53 23.69
C LEU A 19 -1.84 5.20 22.39
N GLY A 20 -2.10 3.93 22.09
CA GLY A 20 -3.00 3.56 20.98
C GLY A 20 -2.35 3.65 19.60
N LEU A 21 -1.11 3.14 19.46
CA LEU A 21 -0.46 2.86 18.18
C LEU A 21 0.15 1.44 18.28
N VAL A 22 0.02 0.62 17.24
CA VAL A 22 0.59 -0.75 17.18
C VAL A 22 1.40 -0.90 15.89
N PHE A 23 2.66 -1.35 16.01
CA PHE A 23 3.56 -1.65 14.90
C PHE A 23 3.74 -3.15 14.76
N PHE A 24 3.76 -3.64 13.53
CA PHE A 24 4.12 -5.01 13.18
C PHE A 24 5.21 -4.94 12.10
N SER A 25 6.29 -5.72 12.24
CA SER A 25 7.11 -6.15 11.10
C SER A 25 6.61 -7.52 10.65
N THR A 26 6.45 -7.73 9.35
CA THR A 26 6.06 -9.02 8.79
C THR A 26 7.27 -9.95 8.75
N ALA A 27 7.32 -10.94 9.66
CA ALA A 27 7.74 -12.33 9.39
C ALA A 27 7.87 -13.14 10.70
N PRO A 28 6.84 -13.90 11.12
CA PRO A 28 7.00 -14.80 12.26
C PRO A 28 7.76 -16.10 11.92
N ASN A 29 7.89 -16.53 10.65
CA ASN A 29 8.35 -17.91 10.35
C ASN A 29 8.92 -18.19 8.95
N MET A 30 9.17 -17.18 8.11
CA MET A 30 9.96 -17.41 6.89
C MET A 30 11.38 -16.95 7.16
N ASP A 31 12.36 -17.72 6.68
CA ASP A 31 13.79 -17.45 6.75
C ASP A 31 14.10 -16.20 5.91
N PHE A 32 13.69 -15.05 6.44
CA PHE A 32 13.63 -13.79 5.75
C PHE A 32 15.02 -13.19 5.82
N GLN A 33 15.83 -13.43 4.79
CA GLN A 33 17.12 -12.76 4.59
C GLN A 33 16.97 -11.27 4.20
N GLY A 34 15.77 -10.71 4.42
CA GLY A 34 15.46 -9.32 4.14
C GLY A 34 15.88 -8.41 5.30
N PRO A 35 16.13 -7.14 5.03
CA PRO A 35 16.62 -6.20 6.02
C PRO A 35 15.62 -5.91 7.15
N ILE A 36 16.08 -6.00 8.40
CA ILE A 36 15.28 -5.74 9.59
C ILE A 36 15.37 -4.25 9.96
N CYS A 37 14.24 -3.60 10.20
CA CYS A 37 14.18 -2.22 10.68
C CYS A 37 13.38 -2.15 11.99
N CYS A 38 13.93 -1.48 13.02
CA CYS A 38 13.25 -1.32 14.30
C CYS A 38 12.72 0.12 14.46
N CYS A 39 11.41 0.23 14.66
CA CYS A 39 10.71 1.47 14.99
C CYS A 39 10.21 1.35 16.44
N GLU A 40 10.67 2.22 17.34
CA GLU A 40 10.20 2.27 18.73
C GLU A 40 9.53 3.63 19.02
N LEU A 41 8.32 3.63 19.57
CA LEU A 41 7.66 4.88 19.96
C LEU A 41 8.17 5.35 21.32
N THR A 42 8.74 6.55 21.38
CA THR A 42 9.18 7.17 22.63
C THR A 42 8.26 8.36 22.96
N GLY A 43 7.25 8.14 23.80
CA GLY A 43 6.32 9.20 24.25
C GLY A 43 5.17 9.50 23.28
N SER A 44 4.41 10.58 23.51
CA SER A 44 3.14 10.85 22.82
C SER A 44 3.25 11.35 21.37
N ASN A 45 4.42 11.82 20.92
CA ASN A 45 4.61 12.45 19.59
C ASN A 45 6.02 12.24 19.01
N SER A 46 6.72 11.14 19.33
CA SER A 46 8.08 10.91 18.81
C SER A 46 8.35 9.43 18.62
N LEU A 47 8.90 9.09 17.45
CA LEU A 47 9.23 7.73 17.07
C LEU A 47 10.73 7.65 16.77
N TYR A 48 11.39 6.73 17.44
CA TYR A 48 12.81 6.44 17.28
C TYR A 48 13.01 5.36 16.22
N TYR A 49 13.87 5.64 15.24
CA TYR A 49 14.21 4.70 14.18
C TYR A 49 15.69 4.38 14.21
N LYS A 50 16.01 3.09 14.18
CA LYS A 50 17.37 2.58 14.13
C LYS A 50 17.52 1.62 12.96
N THR A 51 18.57 1.82 12.17
CA THR A 51 18.97 0.88 11.12
C THR A 51 19.67 -0.32 11.77
N VAL A 52 19.31 -1.53 11.36
CA VAL A 52 19.97 -2.77 11.82
C VAL A 52 20.98 -3.20 10.74
N GLN A 53 21.95 -4.04 11.13
CA GLN A 53 22.98 -4.60 10.25
C GLN A 53 22.41 -5.20 8.96
N ASN A 54 23.22 -5.21 7.88
CA ASN A 54 22.91 -5.70 6.52
C ASN A 54 22.07 -4.79 5.60
N ILE A 55 21.91 -3.51 5.93
CA ILE A 55 21.40 -2.49 4.99
C ILE A 55 22.46 -1.43 4.75
N ASN A 56 22.83 -1.16 3.49
CA ASN A 56 23.75 -0.06 3.15
C ASN A 56 23.14 1.32 3.47
N TYR A 57 21.85 1.49 3.17
CA TYR A 57 21.07 2.67 3.50
C TYR A 57 19.57 2.37 3.52
N THR A 58 18.82 3.03 4.39
CA THR A 58 17.36 2.91 4.44
C THR A 58 16.73 4.25 4.80
N HIS A 59 15.42 4.32 4.60
CA HIS A 59 14.61 5.45 5.00
C HIS A 59 13.20 5.01 5.28
N CYS A 60 12.56 5.49 6.36
CA CYS A 60 11.14 5.24 6.58
C CYS A 60 10.30 6.48 6.30
N GLN A 61 9.18 6.25 5.61
CA GLN A 61 8.10 7.20 5.43
C GLN A 61 6.85 6.70 6.13
N TRP A 62 6.06 7.65 6.61
CA TRP A 62 4.84 7.41 7.35
C TRP A 62 3.65 7.79 6.48
N HIS A 63 3.24 6.85 5.64
CA HIS A 63 2.25 7.03 4.59
C HIS A 63 0.96 7.64 5.13
N GLY A 64 0.48 8.69 4.45
CA GLY A 64 -0.75 9.40 4.80
C GLY A 64 -0.65 10.32 6.03
N VAL A 65 0.47 10.34 6.78
CA VAL A 65 0.63 11.33 7.87
C VAL A 65 0.87 12.71 7.26
N ARG A 66 0.13 13.73 7.72
CA ARG A 66 0.12 15.08 7.13
C ARG A 66 1.38 15.92 7.36
N ARG A 67 2.29 15.50 8.25
CA ARG A 67 3.60 16.15 8.52
C ARG A 67 3.55 17.68 8.67
N ARG A 68 2.49 18.23 9.27
CA ARG A 68 2.33 19.68 9.42
C ARG A 68 3.53 20.26 10.18
N LEU A 69 4.23 21.19 9.54
CA LEU A 69 5.44 21.87 10.05
C LEU A 69 6.59 20.92 10.42
N THR A 70 6.56 19.67 9.94
CA THR A 70 7.53 18.60 10.30
C THR A 70 8.00 17.84 9.06
N CYS A 71 8.10 18.52 7.92
CA CYS A 71 8.51 17.94 6.63
C CYS A 71 9.88 17.25 6.66
N TRP A 72 10.80 17.69 7.53
CA TRP A 72 12.09 17.04 7.81
C TRP A 72 11.99 15.57 8.21
N PHE A 73 10.83 15.16 8.75
CA PHE A 73 10.57 13.81 9.24
C PHE A 73 9.58 13.05 8.34
N ASP A 74 9.36 13.50 7.11
CA ASP A 74 8.44 12.83 6.18
C ASP A 74 9.02 11.51 5.67
N GLY A 75 10.30 11.50 5.30
CA GLY A 75 11.00 10.27 4.93
C GLY A 75 11.36 10.04 3.44
N PRO A 76 10.88 10.79 2.45
CA PRO A 76 11.35 10.56 1.08
C PRO A 76 12.83 10.90 0.88
N ALA A 77 13.64 9.88 0.64
CA ALA A 77 15.07 10.05 0.43
C ALA A 77 15.35 10.94 -0.78
N TYR A 78 16.28 11.89 -0.61
CA TYR A 78 16.64 12.93 -1.58
C TYR A 78 15.53 13.96 -1.89
N ILE A 79 14.38 13.89 -1.21
CA ILE A 79 13.38 14.97 -1.22
C ILE A 79 13.47 15.72 0.11
N THR A 80 13.19 15.06 1.22
CA THR A 80 13.17 15.71 2.55
C THR A 80 14.45 15.50 3.34
N GLN A 81 15.19 14.42 3.07
CA GLN A 81 16.42 14.11 3.78
C GLN A 81 17.32 13.14 3.00
N CYS A 82 18.59 13.07 3.36
CA CYS A 82 19.50 12.05 2.83
C CYS A 82 19.20 10.67 3.44
N PRO A 83 19.56 9.56 2.75
CA PRO A 83 19.37 8.22 3.28
C PRO A 83 20.14 7.99 4.58
N ILE A 84 19.53 7.29 5.53
CA ILE A 84 20.19 6.89 6.77
C ILE A 84 21.16 5.76 6.45
N GLN A 85 22.46 5.98 6.65
CA GLN A 85 23.49 5.00 6.31
C GLN A 85 23.52 3.84 7.31
N ALA A 86 24.13 2.73 6.90
CA ALA A 86 24.42 1.59 7.76
C ALA A 86 25.05 2.03 9.10
N GLY A 87 24.51 1.54 10.22
CA GLY A 87 25.02 1.86 11.56
C GLY A 87 24.60 3.24 12.10
N GLN A 88 23.94 4.08 11.29
CA GLN A 88 23.38 5.35 11.74
C GLN A 88 21.97 5.17 12.31
N ASN A 89 21.56 6.15 13.11
CA ASN A 89 20.23 6.25 13.67
C ASN A 89 19.63 7.64 13.38
N PHE A 90 18.31 7.71 13.31
CA PHE A 90 17.59 8.95 13.07
C PHE A 90 16.27 8.94 13.84
N LYS A 91 15.98 10.01 14.57
CA LYS A 91 14.74 10.12 15.35
C LYS A 91 13.70 10.90 14.56
N TYR A 92 12.58 10.27 14.24
CA TYR A 92 11.44 10.93 13.60
C TYR A 92 10.54 11.61 14.63
N ARG A 93 10.19 12.87 14.41
CA ARG A 93 9.29 13.63 15.30
C ARG A 93 8.15 14.22 14.49
N PHE A 94 6.92 13.90 14.87
CA PHE A 94 5.75 14.37 14.16
C PHE A 94 4.53 14.35 15.07
N THR A 95 3.53 15.12 14.68
CA THR A 95 2.26 15.21 15.39
C THR A 95 1.14 14.69 14.50
N LEU A 96 0.29 13.83 15.05
CA LEU A 96 -0.91 13.32 14.39
C LEU A 96 -2.06 14.32 14.63
N LEU A 97 -2.14 15.34 13.78
CA LEU A 97 -3.16 16.39 13.90
C LEU A 97 -4.44 16.01 13.14
N ASN A 98 -5.52 15.79 13.90
CA ASN A 98 -6.84 15.44 13.37
C ASN A 98 -6.78 14.26 12.38
N GLN A 99 -5.96 13.26 12.69
CA GLN A 99 -5.90 12.00 11.96
C GLN A 99 -6.26 10.87 12.92
N ARG A 100 -6.94 9.86 12.37
CA ARG A 100 -7.31 8.62 13.05
C ARG A 100 -7.39 7.52 11.99
N GLY A 101 -7.68 6.30 12.40
CA GLY A 101 -7.89 5.19 11.47
C GLY A 101 -6.65 4.39 11.15
N THR A 102 -6.61 3.83 9.96
CA THR A 102 -5.54 2.94 9.49
C THR A 102 -4.69 3.68 8.46
N LEU A 103 -3.41 3.82 8.78
CA LEU A 103 -2.35 4.20 7.86
C LEU A 103 -1.28 3.11 7.89
N PHE A 104 -0.14 3.36 7.27
CA PHE A 104 1.00 2.46 7.34
C PHE A 104 2.31 3.23 7.19
N TRP A 105 3.42 2.56 7.44
CA TRP A 105 4.76 3.08 7.19
C TRP A 105 5.48 2.12 6.28
N HIS A 106 6.42 2.64 5.49
CA HIS A 106 7.21 1.82 4.59
C HIS A 106 8.56 2.44 4.30
N ALA A 107 9.50 1.64 3.78
CA ALA A 107 10.75 2.18 3.31
C ALA A 107 10.51 3.13 2.11
N TYR A 108 11.22 4.26 2.07
CA TYR A 108 11.11 5.24 0.99
C TYR A 108 12.48 5.50 0.34
N ILE A 109 13.11 4.40 -0.03
CA ILE A 109 14.29 4.35 -0.88
C ILE A 109 14.41 2.96 -1.49
N SER A 110 14.84 2.88 -2.75
CA SER A 110 14.96 1.60 -3.45
C SER A 110 13.61 0.86 -3.51
N TRP A 111 13.61 -0.40 -3.91
CA TRP A 111 12.44 -1.29 -3.78
C TRP A 111 12.28 -1.92 -2.39
N LEU A 112 12.93 -1.36 -1.37
CA LEU A 112 12.97 -1.93 -0.01
C LEU A 112 11.60 -2.04 0.65
N ARG A 113 10.62 -1.23 0.24
CA ARG A 113 9.25 -1.34 0.76
C ARG A 113 8.56 -2.66 0.45
N ALA A 114 9.13 -3.50 -0.42
CA ALA A 114 8.62 -4.85 -0.67
C ALA A 114 8.64 -5.68 0.61
N THR A 115 9.60 -5.41 1.47
CA THR A 115 9.86 -6.17 2.68
C THR A 115 9.84 -5.30 3.94
N VAL A 116 10.15 -4.01 3.82
CA VAL A 116 10.22 -3.05 4.92
C VAL A 116 8.97 -2.18 4.92
N HIS A 117 7.92 -2.66 5.59
CA HIS A 117 6.68 -1.94 5.81
C HIS A 117 5.94 -2.47 7.04
N GLY A 118 4.98 -1.70 7.55
CA GLY A 118 4.12 -2.13 8.64
C GLY A 118 2.96 -1.17 8.87
N PRO A 119 1.95 -1.55 9.65
CA PRO A 119 0.77 -0.73 9.86
C PRO A 119 1.05 0.44 10.82
N LEU A 120 0.23 1.48 10.72
CA LEU A 120 0.16 2.61 11.63
C LEU A 120 -1.30 2.84 12.00
N ILE A 121 -1.73 2.31 13.15
CA ILE A 121 -3.13 2.39 13.59
C ILE A 121 -3.30 3.54 14.58
N ILE A 122 -4.11 4.54 14.23
CA ILE A 122 -4.38 5.73 15.03
C ILE A 122 -5.79 5.64 15.62
N TYR A 123 -5.90 5.23 16.88
CA TYR A 123 -7.22 5.11 17.52
C TYR A 123 -7.89 6.47 17.76
N PRO A 124 -9.23 6.50 17.91
CA PRO A 124 -9.93 7.65 18.44
C PRO A 124 -9.31 8.13 19.77
N LYS A 125 -9.37 9.44 20.03
CA LYS A 125 -8.92 10.01 21.31
C LYS A 125 -9.65 9.34 22.48
N GLN A 126 -8.99 9.23 23.62
CA GLN A 126 -9.60 8.70 24.83
C GLN A 126 -10.93 9.43 25.13
N GLY A 127 -11.98 8.66 25.41
CA GLY A 127 -13.34 9.17 25.63
C GLY A 127 -14.16 9.43 24.35
N VAL A 128 -13.55 9.33 23.16
CA VAL A 128 -14.25 9.42 21.87
C VAL A 128 -14.39 8.02 21.29
N GLY A 129 -15.62 7.55 21.10
CA GLY A 129 -15.89 6.25 20.47
C GLY A 129 -15.74 6.27 18.94
N TYR A 130 -15.84 5.09 18.33
CA TYR A 130 -16.08 4.98 16.90
C TYR A 130 -17.45 5.59 16.54
N PRO A 131 -17.62 6.15 15.32
CA PRO A 131 -18.93 6.62 14.83
C PRO A 131 -19.85 5.46 14.42
N PHE A 132 -19.39 4.22 14.58
CA PHE A 132 -20.11 2.98 14.32
C PHE A 132 -20.03 2.09 15.57
N GLN A 133 -20.86 1.05 15.61
CA GLN A 133 -20.86 0.09 16.71
C GLN A 133 -19.47 -0.54 16.88
N PRO A 134 -18.86 -0.45 18.08
CA PRO A 134 -17.52 -0.98 18.30
C PRO A 134 -17.43 -2.47 17.95
N PRO A 135 -16.39 -2.90 17.20
CA PRO A 135 -16.16 -4.31 16.93
C PRO A 135 -15.74 -5.02 18.23
N VAL A 136 -15.88 -6.35 18.29
CA VAL A 136 -15.34 -7.13 19.42
C VAL A 136 -13.82 -7.23 19.36
N GLU A 137 -13.28 -7.30 18.14
CA GLU A 137 -11.84 -7.39 17.85
C GLU A 137 -11.53 -6.71 16.52
N GLU A 138 -10.27 -6.32 16.35
CA GLU A 138 -9.74 -5.69 15.15
C GLU A 138 -8.56 -6.49 14.61
N HIS A 139 -8.49 -6.67 13.30
CA HIS A 139 -7.40 -7.40 12.65
C HIS A 139 -6.80 -6.57 11.51
N VAL A 140 -5.48 -6.47 11.49
CA VAL A 140 -4.75 -5.87 10.38
C VAL A 140 -4.50 -6.92 9.30
N ILE A 141 -4.72 -6.54 8.04
CA ILE A 141 -4.47 -7.36 6.86
C ILE A 141 -3.65 -6.54 5.87
N ILE A 142 -2.40 -6.93 5.65
CA ILE A 142 -1.49 -6.30 4.71
C ILE A 142 -1.46 -7.16 3.45
N LEU A 143 -1.84 -6.56 2.34
CA LEU A 143 -1.70 -7.13 1.00
C LEU A 143 -0.29 -6.77 0.51
N GLY A 144 0.50 -7.78 0.16
CA GLY A 144 1.90 -7.59 -0.24
C GLY A 144 2.33 -8.44 -1.42
N GLU A 145 3.54 -8.19 -1.89
CA GLU A 145 4.19 -8.92 -2.97
C GLU A 145 5.54 -9.46 -2.49
N TYR A 146 5.95 -10.60 -3.04
CA TYR A 146 7.19 -11.27 -2.69
C TYR A 146 7.95 -11.67 -3.96
N TRP A 147 9.27 -11.51 -3.91
CA TRP A 147 10.21 -11.98 -4.91
C TRP A 147 11.20 -12.93 -4.25
N LEU A 148 11.55 -14.01 -4.95
CA LEU A 148 12.60 -14.94 -4.53
C LEU A 148 13.99 -14.30 -4.60
N ARG A 149 14.16 -13.30 -5.45
CA ARG A 149 15.42 -12.57 -5.64
C ARG A 149 15.46 -11.34 -4.74
N ASP A 150 16.68 -10.95 -4.36
CA ASP A 150 16.91 -9.68 -3.67
C ASP A 150 16.33 -8.50 -4.47
N VAL A 151 15.45 -7.73 -3.83
CA VAL A 151 14.68 -6.66 -4.47
C VAL A 151 15.57 -5.47 -4.88
N GLN A 152 16.70 -5.25 -4.21
CA GLN A 152 17.65 -4.21 -4.61
C GLN A 152 18.48 -4.64 -5.82
N GLY A 153 18.86 -5.91 -5.89
CA GLY A 153 19.47 -6.54 -7.06
C GLY A 153 18.54 -6.52 -8.27
N LEU A 154 17.24 -6.78 -8.06
CA LEU A 154 16.22 -6.63 -9.11
C LEU A 154 16.11 -5.19 -9.60
N GLU A 155 16.03 -4.21 -8.70
CA GLU A 155 16.01 -2.78 -9.07
C GLU A 155 17.24 -2.39 -9.90
N ARG A 156 18.43 -2.85 -9.49
CA ARG A 156 19.68 -2.58 -10.19
C ARG A 156 19.65 -3.17 -11.60
N HIS A 157 19.25 -4.43 -11.74
CA HIS A 157 19.15 -5.11 -13.03
C HIS A 157 18.16 -4.40 -13.98
N VAL A 158 17.03 -3.92 -13.46
CA VAL A 158 16.02 -3.21 -14.24
C VAL A 158 16.54 -1.86 -14.72
N LYS A 159 17.28 -1.13 -13.88
CA LYS A 159 17.94 0.11 -14.29
C LYS A 159 19.04 -0.11 -15.33
N GLU A 160 19.84 -1.16 -15.19
CA GLU A 160 20.94 -1.49 -16.11
C GLU A 160 20.44 -1.97 -17.47
N SER A 161 19.37 -2.76 -17.49
CA SER A 161 18.75 -3.23 -18.75
C SER A 161 17.90 -2.14 -19.41
N GLY A 162 17.31 -1.24 -18.62
CA GLY A 162 16.30 -0.29 -19.11
C GLY A 162 14.96 -0.94 -19.47
N GLY A 163 14.76 -2.21 -19.09
CA GLY A 163 13.52 -2.97 -19.24
C GLY A 163 12.50 -2.69 -18.12
N GLY A 164 11.37 -3.38 -18.17
CA GLY A 164 10.32 -3.28 -17.15
C GLY A 164 10.65 -4.10 -15.89
N PRO A 165 10.03 -3.77 -14.74
CA PRO A 165 10.16 -4.59 -13.54
C PRO A 165 9.53 -5.97 -13.75
N PRO A 166 10.10 -7.05 -13.20
CA PRO A 166 9.46 -8.35 -13.26
C PRO A 166 8.23 -8.44 -12.36
N GLY A 167 7.30 -9.31 -12.74
CA GLY A 167 6.23 -9.75 -11.86
C GLY A 167 6.77 -10.35 -10.56
N SER A 168 5.94 -10.31 -9.51
CA SER A 168 6.21 -10.97 -8.23
C SER A 168 6.13 -12.50 -8.36
N ASP A 169 6.84 -13.21 -7.48
CA ASP A 169 6.79 -14.68 -7.39
C ASP A 169 5.62 -15.16 -6.53
N ALA A 170 5.16 -14.31 -5.60
CA ALA A 170 3.96 -14.55 -4.82
C ALA A 170 3.27 -13.26 -4.36
N TYR A 171 1.95 -13.35 -4.19
CA TYR A 171 1.18 -12.39 -3.39
C TYR A 171 1.03 -12.91 -1.96
N THR A 172 0.96 -12.00 -0.99
CA THR A 172 0.93 -12.36 0.42
C THR A 172 -0.15 -11.64 1.21
N LEU A 173 -0.72 -12.34 2.20
CA LEU A 173 -1.54 -11.77 3.26
C LEU A 173 -0.72 -11.78 4.55
N ASN A 174 -0.39 -10.60 5.08
CA ASN A 174 0.51 -10.44 6.24
C ASN A 174 1.84 -11.19 6.07
N GLY A 175 2.40 -11.13 4.86
CA GLY A 175 3.66 -11.80 4.51
C GLY A 175 3.52 -13.30 4.22
N LEU A 176 2.34 -13.91 4.38
CA LEU A 176 2.14 -15.34 4.11
C LEU A 176 1.53 -15.56 2.70
N PRO A 177 2.18 -16.33 1.80
CA PRO A 177 1.67 -16.53 0.43
C PRO A 177 0.36 -17.31 0.34
N GLY A 178 0.09 -18.17 1.32
CA GLY A 178 -1.07 -19.05 1.30
C GLY A 178 -0.88 -20.29 0.42
N PRO A 179 -1.88 -21.19 0.43
CA PRO A 179 -1.76 -22.57 -0.04
C PRO A 179 -1.72 -22.74 -1.57
N LEU A 180 -1.94 -21.66 -2.33
CA LEU A 180 -1.99 -21.67 -3.80
C LEU A 180 -0.64 -21.30 -4.44
N HIS A 181 0.35 -20.94 -3.63
CA HIS A 181 1.73 -20.77 -4.07
C HIS A 181 2.53 -22.05 -3.79
N ASN A 182 3.61 -22.25 -4.55
CA ASN A 182 4.44 -23.44 -4.38
C ASN A 182 5.16 -23.36 -3.03
N CYS A 183 5.33 -24.50 -2.36
CA CYS A 183 6.05 -24.61 -1.09
C CYS A 183 5.44 -23.85 0.11
N SER A 184 4.24 -23.28 -0.01
CA SER A 184 3.60 -22.45 1.03
C SER A 184 2.24 -23.00 1.49
N ARG A 185 2.05 -24.33 1.42
CA ARG A 185 0.78 -25.00 1.71
C ARG A 185 0.22 -24.65 3.10
N ASP A 186 1.12 -24.58 4.08
CA ASP A 186 0.77 -24.38 5.50
C ASP A 186 0.99 -22.92 5.95
N ASP A 187 1.58 -22.07 5.09
CA ASP A 187 1.80 -20.64 5.34
C ASP A 187 0.53 -19.84 5.07
N VAL A 188 -0.45 -19.99 5.95
CA VAL A 188 -1.80 -19.44 5.76
C VAL A 188 -2.17 -18.50 6.90
N TYR A 189 -2.32 -17.21 6.59
CA TYR A 189 -2.78 -16.23 7.56
C TYR A 189 -4.22 -16.56 8.01
N THR A 190 -4.43 -16.66 9.33
CA THR A 190 -5.70 -17.09 9.92
C THR A 190 -6.20 -16.08 10.94
N ILE A 191 -7.48 -15.69 10.82
CA ILE A 191 -8.21 -14.91 11.81
C ILE A 191 -9.26 -15.82 12.46
N ASN A 192 -9.29 -15.88 13.79
CA ASN A 192 -10.30 -16.63 14.52
C ASN A 192 -11.49 -15.72 14.87
N VAL A 193 -12.71 -16.17 14.61
CA VAL A 193 -13.94 -15.43 14.88
C VAL A 193 -14.95 -16.26 15.65
N SER A 194 -15.77 -15.59 16.46
CA SER A 194 -16.88 -16.16 17.19
C SER A 194 -18.19 -15.81 16.49
N LYS A 195 -19.07 -16.80 16.34
CA LYS A 195 -20.34 -16.62 15.65
C LYS A 195 -21.18 -15.50 16.30
N GLY A 196 -21.81 -14.68 15.45
CA GLY A 196 -22.69 -13.58 15.83
C GLY A 196 -21.98 -12.29 16.22
N LYS A 197 -20.64 -12.25 16.23
CA LYS A 197 -19.86 -11.05 16.60
C LYS A 197 -19.45 -10.23 15.37
N ASN A 198 -19.15 -8.94 15.60
CA ASN A 198 -18.68 -8.01 14.57
C ASN A 198 -17.19 -7.77 14.72
N TYR A 199 -16.45 -7.80 13.62
CA TYR A 199 -15.00 -7.61 13.56
C TYR A 199 -14.66 -6.46 12.63
N LEU A 200 -13.61 -5.71 12.94
CA LEU A 200 -13.06 -4.69 12.06
C LEU A 200 -11.80 -5.24 11.38
N LEU A 201 -11.81 -5.29 10.06
CA LEU A 201 -10.63 -5.61 9.26
C LEU A 201 -10.02 -4.31 8.75
N ARG A 202 -8.75 -4.10 9.07
CA ARG A 202 -7.93 -2.94 8.66
C ARG A 202 -7.00 -3.38 7.54
N ILE A 203 -7.41 -3.12 6.31
CA ILE A 203 -6.78 -3.66 5.11
C ILE A 203 -5.85 -2.59 4.53
N ILE A 204 -4.61 -2.97 4.25
CA ILE A 204 -3.57 -2.09 3.72
C ILE A 204 -3.01 -2.73 2.46
N ASN A 205 -2.95 -2.02 1.33
CA ASN A 205 -2.20 -2.48 0.17
C ASN A 205 -0.77 -1.91 0.19
N ALA A 206 0.18 -2.73 0.65
CA ALA A 206 1.61 -2.43 0.69
C ALA A 206 2.39 -3.00 -0.51
N ALA A 207 1.70 -3.55 -1.52
CA ALA A 207 2.32 -4.08 -2.74
C ALA A 207 3.13 -3.02 -3.48
N LEU A 208 4.11 -3.45 -4.30
CA LEU A 208 4.91 -2.54 -5.09
C LEU A 208 4.19 -2.09 -6.35
N ASN A 209 3.65 -3.05 -7.08
CA ASN A 209 3.19 -2.88 -8.44
C ASN A 209 1.68 -3.04 -8.56
N MET A 210 1.08 -3.88 -7.73
CA MET A 210 -0.22 -4.46 -8.07
C MET A 210 -1.43 -3.93 -7.30
N GLU A 211 -2.46 -3.59 -8.06
CA GLU A 211 -3.81 -3.38 -7.54
C GLU A 211 -4.42 -4.72 -7.16
N HIS A 212 -5.07 -4.78 -6.01
CA HIS A 212 -5.58 -6.03 -5.48
C HIS A 212 -7.07 -5.96 -5.18
N PHE A 213 -7.80 -6.96 -5.66
CA PHE A 213 -9.09 -7.30 -5.11
C PHE A 213 -8.92 -8.04 -3.79
N PHE A 214 -9.70 -7.68 -2.77
CA PHE A 214 -9.79 -8.39 -1.51
C PHE A 214 -11.25 -8.78 -1.20
N MET A 215 -11.45 -9.98 -0.66
CA MET A 215 -12.76 -10.40 -0.16
C MET A 215 -12.67 -11.45 0.93
N VAL A 216 -13.79 -11.61 1.64
CA VAL A 216 -14.02 -12.69 2.58
C VAL A 216 -15.20 -13.51 2.07
N ALA A 217 -14.97 -14.78 1.74
CA ALA A 217 -15.96 -15.60 1.07
C ALA A 217 -17.27 -15.68 1.87
N ASN A 218 -18.39 -15.43 1.18
CA ASN A 218 -19.76 -15.39 1.72
C ASN A 218 -19.99 -14.37 2.86
N HIS A 219 -19.14 -13.34 2.99
CA HIS A 219 -19.36 -12.25 3.92
C HIS A 219 -19.55 -10.94 3.17
N THR A 220 -20.51 -10.14 3.61
CA THR A 220 -20.65 -8.76 3.19
C THR A 220 -19.77 -7.88 4.09
N MET A 221 -18.95 -7.06 3.47
CA MET A 221 -18.10 -6.07 4.13
C MET A 221 -18.82 -4.71 4.13
N THR A 222 -18.88 -4.07 5.29
CA THR A 222 -19.36 -2.68 5.40
C THR A 222 -18.15 -1.76 5.51
N VAL A 223 -17.85 -1.00 4.46
CA VAL A 223 -16.76 -0.03 4.46
C VAL A 223 -17.12 1.14 5.36
N VAL A 224 -16.23 1.51 6.27
CA VAL A 224 -16.44 2.60 7.24
C VAL A 224 -15.30 3.63 7.27
N GLU A 225 -14.17 3.33 6.64
CA GLU A 225 -13.01 4.21 6.59
C GLU A 225 -12.17 3.93 5.34
N THR A 226 -11.55 4.98 4.79
CA THR A 226 -10.54 4.94 3.73
C THR A 226 -9.44 5.95 4.08
N ASP A 227 -8.17 5.56 3.96
CA ASP A 227 -7.00 6.44 4.12
C ASP A 227 -7.00 7.32 5.40
N GLY A 228 -7.49 6.74 6.51
CA GLY A 228 -7.57 7.43 7.81
C GLY A 228 -8.74 8.42 7.95
N GLU A 229 -9.69 8.40 7.03
CA GLU A 229 -10.90 9.22 7.05
C GLU A 229 -12.16 8.36 6.99
N TYR A 230 -13.16 8.69 7.81
CA TYR A 230 -14.41 7.93 7.82
C TYR A 230 -15.21 8.16 6.56
N THR A 231 -15.83 7.08 6.06
CA THR A 231 -16.73 7.14 4.91
C THR A 231 -18.18 7.18 5.38
N LYS A 232 -19.10 7.57 4.48
CA LYS A 232 -20.49 7.17 4.61
C LYS A 232 -20.55 5.65 4.43
N PRO A 233 -21.05 4.87 5.42
CA PRO A 233 -20.94 3.43 5.33
C PRO A 233 -21.66 2.85 4.13
N PHE A 234 -21.01 1.95 3.41
CA PHE A 234 -21.60 1.22 2.29
C PHE A 234 -21.19 -0.25 2.32
N LYS A 235 -22.03 -1.10 1.73
CA LYS A 235 -21.85 -2.57 1.75
C LYS A 235 -21.30 -3.04 0.41
N THR A 236 -20.36 -3.97 0.47
CA THR A 236 -19.79 -4.63 -0.71
C THR A 236 -19.37 -6.06 -0.38
N THR A 237 -19.21 -6.90 -1.39
CA THR A 237 -18.69 -8.27 -1.27
C THR A 237 -17.20 -8.36 -1.64
N PHE A 238 -16.65 -7.31 -2.26
CA PHE A 238 -15.22 -7.20 -2.59
C PHE A 238 -14.74 -5.75 -2.45
N LEU A 239 -13.45 -5.59 -2.22
CA LEU A 239 -12.75 -4.32 -2.27
C LEU A 239 -11.74 -4.36 -3.41
N MET A 240 -11.46 -3.21 -4.00
CA MET A 240 -10.32 -3.01 -4.89
C MET A 240 -9.43 -1.96 -4.23
N LEU A 241 -8.20 -2.32 -3.92
CA LEU A 241 -7.22 -1.43 -3.29
C LEU A 241 -6.01 -1.28 -4.19
N THR A 242 -5.59 -0.05 -4.43
CA THR A 242 -4.33 0.24 -5.12
C THR A 242 -3.18 0.38 -4.11
N PRO A 243 -1.92 0.16 -4.51
CA PRO A 243 -0.76 0.39 -3.65
C PRO A 243 -0.80 1.76 -2.97
N GLY A 244 -0.69 1.78 -1.64
CA GLY A 244 -0.81 3.01 -0.84
C GLY A 244 -2.14 3.18 -0.13
N GLN A 245 -3.22 2.55 -0.60
CA GLN A 245 -4.53 2.73 0.02
C GLN A 245 -4.76 1.84 1.24
N THR A 246 -5.56 2.34 2.17
CA THR A 246 -6.08 1.61 3.32
C THR A 246 -7.60 1.65 3.37
N TYR A 247 -8.22 0.56 3.83
CA TYR A 247 -9.66 0.46 4.06
C TYR A 247 -9.92 -0.17 5.42
N ASN A 248 -10.88 0.38 6.17
CA ASN A 248 -11.47 -0.36 7.29
C ASN A 248 -12.86 -0.84 6.94
N VAL A 249 -13.09 -2.13 7.16
CA VAL A 249 -14.38 -2.78 6.92
C VAL A 249 -14.86 -3.54 8.14
N LEU A 250 -16.15 -3.40 8.43
CA LEU A 250 -16.85 -4.24 9.39
C LEU A 250 -17.36 -5.50 8.72
N ILE A 251 -17.10 -6.65 9.34
CA ILE A 251 -17.69 -7.94 8.97
C ILE A 251 -18.46 -8.51 10.16
N LYS A 252 -19.59 -9.17 9.89
CA LYS A 252 -20.33 -9.94 10.88
C LYS A 252 -20.03 -11.42 10.67
N ALA A 253 -19.57 -12.11 11.72
CA ALA A 253 -19.30 -13.53 11.66
C ALA A 253 -20.61 -14.34 11.85
N ASP A 254 -21.53 -14.32 10.89
CA ASP A 254 -22.87 -14.92 11.02
C ASP A 254 -23.00 -16.34 10.43
N LEU A 255 -21.93 -16.89 9.85
CA LEU A 255 -21.94 -18.23 9.25
C LEU A 255 -21.66 -19.34 10.28
N SER A 256 -21.79 -20.60 9.83
CA SER A 256 -21.57 -21.81 10.65
C SER A 256 -20.21 -22.49 10.42
N ILE A 257 -19.52 -22.20 9.32
CA ILE A 257 -18.27 -22.86 8.92
C ILE A 257 -17.26 -21.78 8.49
N GLY A 258 -15.97 -22.01 8.81
CA GLY A 258 -14.85 -21.19 8.37
C GLY A 258 -14.84 -20.92 6.87
N LYS A 259 -14.37 -19.72 6.48
CA LYS A 259 -14.35 -19.27 5.08
C LYS A 259 -12.99 -18.71 4.70
N ASN A 260 -12.69 -18.74 3.41
CA ASN A 260 -11.44 -18.21 2.88
C ASN A 260 -11.50 -16.68 2.81
N MET A 261 -10.42 -16.03 3.21
CA MET A 261 -10.08 -14.69 2.76
C MET A 261 -9.24 -14.82 1.50
N ALA A 262 -9.38 -13.91 0.56
CA ALA A 262 -8.66 -14.02 -0.71
C ALA A 262 -8.25 -12.65 -1.25
N MET A 263 -7.08 -12.64 -1.89
CA MET A 263 -6.45 -11.51 -2.55
C MET A 263 -6.10 -11.92 -3.99
N ALA A 264 -6.58 -11.16 -4.96
CA ALA A 264 -6.30 -11.34 -6.39
C ALA A 264 -5.69 -10.07 -7.00
N PRO A 265 -4.73 -10.20 -7.92
CA PRO A 265 -4.22 -9.07 -8.68
C PRO A 265 -5.23 -8.58 -9.72
N TYR A 266 -5.12 -7.31 -10.09
CA TYR A 266 -5.84 -6.71 -11.20
C TYR A 266 -4.90 -5.86 -12.06
N MET A 267 -4.69 -6.28 -13.30
CA MET A 267 -3.89 -5.55 -14.28
C MET A 267 -4.79 -5.02 -15.40
N PRO A 268 -5.05 -3.71 -15.47
CA PRO A 268 -5.83 -3.13 -16.56
C PRO A 268 -5.03 -2.95 -17.87
N ALA A 269 -3.69 -2.91 -17.78
CA ALA A 269 -2.82 -2.68 -18.93
C ALA A 269 -2.73 -3.90 -19.84
N LYS A 270 -2.80 -3.68 -21.15
CA LYS A 270 -2.70 -4.74 -22.17
C LYS A 270 -1.26 -5.20 -22.32
N ASN A 271 -1.07 -6.51 -22.54
CA ASN A 271 0.22 -7.14 -22.81
C ASN A 271 1.29 -6.93 -21.72
N VAL A 272 0.90 -6.54 -20.50
CA VAL A 272 1.80 -6.47 -19.35
C VAL A 272 1.74 -7.79 -18.60
N PRO A 273 2.84 -8.56 -18.54
CA PRO A 273 2.87 -9.80 -17.78
C PRO A 273 2.70 -9.53 -16.29
N PHE A 274 1.88 -10.35 -15.63
CA PHE A 274 1.72 -10.34 -14.17
C PHE A 274 1.50 -11.75 -13.65
N LEU A 275 1.76 -11.96 -12.36
CA LEU A 275 1.49 -13.24 -11.72
C LEU A 275 -0.03 -13.44 -11.62
N MET A 276 -0.59 -14.39 -12.36
CA MET A 276 -2.03 -14.72 -12.31
C MET A 276 -2.32 -15.76 -11.21
N LYS A 277 -1.92 -15.46 -9.98
CA LYS A 277 -2.20 -16.28 -8.79
C LYS A 277 -2.97 -15.51 -7.74
N THR A 278 -3.60 -16.26 -6.84
CA THR A 278 -4.37 -15.76 -5.71
C THR A 278 -3.64 -16.09 -4.43
N SER A 279 -3.56 -15.15 -3.49
CA SER A 279 -3.21 -15.44 -2.10
C SER A 279 -4.47 -15.71 -1.28
N CYS A 280 -4.41 -16.69 -0.37
CA CYS A 280 -5.55 -17.04 0.48
C CYS A 280 -5.16 -17.07 1.95
N GLY A 281 -6.09 -16.58 2.78
CA GLY A 281 -6.08 -16.70 4.23
C GLY A 281 -7.37 -17.38 4.71
N ILE A 282 -7.51 -17.56 6.02
CA ILE A 282 -8.64 -18.26 6.63
C ILE A 282 -9.32 -17.36 7.66
N LEU A 283 -10.63 -17.19 7.54
CA LEU A 283 -11.51 -16.71 8.61
C LEU A 283 -12.11 -17.94 9.30
N ARG A 284 -11.52 -18.34 10.43
CA ARG A 284 -11.86 -19.56 11.17
C ARG A 284 -12.91 -19.28 12.22
N TYR A 285 -14.05 -19.96 12.13
CA TYR A 285 -15.07 -19.89 13.18
C TYR A 285 -14.68 -20.81 14.33
N ALA A 286 -14.54 -20.25 15.53
CA ALA A 286 -14.31 -21.02 16.75
C ALA A 286 -15.52 -21.94 16.99
N SER A 287 -15.34 -23.24 16.78
CA SER A 287 -16.33 -24.27 17.10
C SER A 287 -15.62 -25.44 17.78
N PRO A 288 -16.15 -26.00 18.88
CA PRO A 288 -15.53 -27.12 19.58
C PRO A 288 -15.55 -28.46 18.80
N THR A 289 -16.19 -28.54 17.63
CA THR A 289 -16.48 -29.83 16.96
C THR A 289 -16.21 -29.92 15.46
N VAL A 290 -15.61 -28.91 14.81
CA VAL A 290 -15.37 -28.96 13.35
C VAL A 290 -13.91 -29.28 13.06
N LYS A 291 -13.63 -30.52 12.65
CA LYS A 291 -12.36 -30.90 12.01
C LYS A 291 -12.15 -29.99 10.80
N VAL A 292 -10.95 -29.42 10.71
CA VAL A 292 -10.48 -28.57 9.59
C VAL A 292 -10.90 -29.23 8.28
N ASP A 293 -11.89 -28.64 7.58
CA ASP A 293 -12.17 -29.06 6.21
C ASP A 293 -10.87 -28.83 5.44
N LYS A 294 -10.31 -29.94 4.94
CA LYS A 294 -9.16 -29.94 4.04
C LYS A 294 -9.40 -28.82 3.05
N LEU A 295 -8.55 -27.80 3.12
CA LEU A 295 -8.40 -26.68 2.18
C LEU A 295 -9.30 -26.90 0.97
N ALA A 296 -10.38 -26.13 0.84
CA ALA A 296 -11.13 -26.10 -0.40
C ALA A 296 -10.17 -25.59 -1.49
N GLN A 297 -9.37 -26.52 -2.04
CA GLN A 297 -8.32 -26.36 -3.05
C GLN A 297 -8.90 -25.94 -4.40
N LYS A 298 -10.22 -25.83 -4.49
CA LYS A 298 -10.94 -25.14 -5.55
C LYS A 298 -11.76 -24.04 -4.90
N SER A 299 -11.16 -22.86 -4.80
CA SER A 299 -11.89 -21.71 -4.31
C SER A 299 -12.98 -21.31 -5.34
N PRO A 300 -14.23 -21.04 -4.91
CA PRO A 300 -15.22 -20.31 -5.70
C PRO A 300 -14.71 -18.96 -6.23
N PHE A 301 -13.57 -18.48 -5.70
CA PHE A 301 -12.84 -17.30 -6.10
C PHE A 301 -12.28 -17.36 -7.53
N SER A 302 -11.85 -18.53 -8.03
CA SER A 302 -11.53 -18.68 -9.46
C SER A 302 -12.71 -18.19 -10.27
N ASP A 303 -13.92 -18.67 -9.98
CA ASP A 303 -15.07 -18.44 -10.83
C ASP A 303 -15.80 -17.13 -10.52
N GLN A 304 -15.69 -16.60 -9.30
CA GLN A 304 -16.23 -15.28 -8.94
C GLN A 304 -15.33 -14.15 -9.41
N VAL A 305 -14.01 -14.26 -9.26
CA VAL A 305 -13.06 -13.26 -9.79
C VAL A 305 -12.95 -13.41 -11.31
N LYS A 306 -12.96 -14.62 -11.88
CA LYS A 306 -13.21 -14.83 -13.34
C LYS A 306 -14.61 -14.43 -13.79
N ARG A 307 -15.52 -13.99 -12.91
CA ARG A 307 -16.76 -13.28 -13.32
C ARG A 307 -16.62 -11.76 -13.21
N LEU A 308 -15.66 -11.28 -12.43
CA LEU A 308 -15.23 -9.87 -12.42
C LEU A 308 -14.28 -9.55 -13.60
N TYR A 309 -13.41 -10.49 -14.00
CA TYR A 309 -12.48 -10.34 -15.13
C TYR A 309 -13.16 -10.18 -16.52
N PRO A 310 -14.29 -10.85 -16.86
CA PRO A 310 -14.91 -10.78 -18.18
C PRO A 310 -16.24 -10.02 -18.21
N ASN A 311 -16.52 -9.13 -17.24
CA ASN A 311 -17.61 -8.17 -17.42
C ASN A 311 -17.29 -7.33 -18.66
N HIS A 312 -17.89 -7.70 -19.79
CA HIS A 312 -17.75 -7.16 -21.15
C HIS A 312 -18.01 -5.64 -21.26
N GLN A 313 -18.31 -4.95 -20.16
CA GLN A 313 -18.28 -3.49 -20.04
C GLN A 313 -16.87 -2.92 -19.84
N TRP A 314 -15.85 -3.74 -19.54
CA TRP A 314 -14.48 -3.30 -19.20
C TRP A 314 -13.40 -3.88 -20.14
N SER A 315 -13.78 -4.21 -21.39
CA SER A 315 -13.03 -4.79 -22.53
C SER A 315 -13.15 -6.31 -22.71
N PRO A 316 -13.43 -6.79 -23.95
CA PRO A 316 -13.41 -8.20 -24.29
C PRO A 316 -12.04 -8.65 -24.84
N VAL A 317 -11.85 -9.97 -24.83
CA VAL A 317 -11.06 -10.79 -25.78
C VAL A 317 -9.83 -11.51 -25.22
N ASP A 318 -9.72 -12.77 -25.69
CA ASP A 318 -8.84 -13.89 -25.33
C ASP A 318 -7.34 -13.63 -25.34
N VAL A 319 -6.66 -14.37 -24.44
CA VAL A 319 -5.21 -14.30 -24.16
C VAL A 319 -4.50 -15.51 -24.80
N PRO A 320 -3.48 -15.31 -25.65
CA PRO A 320 -2.55 -16.37 -25.98
C PRO A 320 -1.53 -16.59 -24.86
N LEU A 321 -1.39 -17.85 -24.44
CA LEU A 321 -0.37 -18.35 -23.51
C LEU A 321 0.96 -18.54 -24.23
N ALA A 322 1.91 -17.62 -24.05
CA ALA A 322 3.35 -17.89 -24.04
C ALA A 322 4.11 -16.60 -23.69
N ILE A 323 4.80 -16.56 -22.55
CA ILE A 323 5.85 -15.58 -22.29
C ILE A 323 7.03 -16.35 -21.71
N ASP A 324 8.03 -16.58 -22.56
CA ASP A 324 9.38 -16.77 -22.09
C ASP A 324 10.30 -15.98 -23.02
N ASN A 325 10.72 -14.82 -22.52
CA ASN A 325 11.97 -14.13 -22.83
C ASN A 325 11.93 -12.77 -22.11
N TRP A 326 12.75 -12.64 -21.08
CA TRP A 326 13.07 -11.37 -20.43
C TRP A 326 13.66 -10.43 -21.49
N THR A 327 12.82 -9.62 -22.13
CA THR A 327 13.27 -8.66 -23.15
C THR A 327 14.09 -7.56 -22.52
N GLN A 328 15.26 -7.34 -23.11
CA GLN A 328 16.40 -6.64 -22.53
C GLN A 328 16.33 -5.10 -22.59
N ARG A 329 15.23 -4.47 -23.05
CA ARG A 329 15.09 -3.01 -23.22
C ARG A 329 13.61 -2.58 -23.25
N GLY A 330 13.36 -1.28 -23.13
CA GLY A 330 12.04 -0.66 -23.36
C GLY A 330 11.61 -0.64 -24.83
N PRO A 331 10.44 -0.04 -25.14
CA PRO A 331 9.93 0.07 -26.50
C PRO A 331 10.99 0.60 -27.47
N ASP A 332 11.05 0.04 -28.67
CA ASP A 332 12.02 0.38 -29.73
C ASP A 332 13.50 0.31 -29.30
N GLY A 333 13.83 -0.53 -28.31
CA GLY A 333 15.20 -0.66 -27.80
C GLY A 333 15.65 0.51 -26.91
N GLY A 334 14.70 1.33 -26.45
CA GLY A 334 14.92 2.43 -25.52
C GLY A 334 15.04 2.01 -24.05
N ILE A 335 15.01 2.99 -23.16
CA ILE A 335 15.00 2.81 -21.70
C ILE A 335 13.63 3.25 -21.20
N PHE A 336 12.97 2.41 -20.40
CA PHE A 336 11.72 2.80 -19.75
C PHE A 336 11.92 4.02 -18.85
N ALA A 337 11.02 4.98 -18.97
CA ALA A 337 10.93 6.17 -18.13
C ALA A 337 9.45 6.51 -17.88
N ALA A 338 9.20 7.31 -16.85
CA ALA A 338 7.89 7.86 -16.55
C ALA A 338 8.02 9.38 -16.33
N SER A 339 6.99 10.11 -16.70
CA SER A 339 7.00 11.57 -16.64
C SER A 339 5.65 12.12 -16.21
N VAL A 340 5.66 13.27 -15.54
CA VAL A 340 4.48 14.11 -15.34
C VAL A 340 4.69 15.38 -16.15
N ASN A 341 3.71 15.77 -16.96
CA ASN A 341 3.81 16.91 -17.89
C ASN A 341 5.06 16.84 -18.79
N ASN A 342 5.41 15.63 -19.26
CA ASN A 342 6.59 15.34 -20.09
C ASN A 342 7.95 15.60 -19.41
N VAL A 343 7.95 15.86 -18.09
CA VAL A 343 9.17 16.00 -17.29
C VAL A 343 9.42 14.71 -16.50
N THR A 344 10.54 14.05 -16.78
CA THR A 344 11.00 12.88 -16.03
C THR A 344 11.75 13.35 -14.79
N PHE A 345 11.23 13.03 -13.59
CA PHE A 345 11.90 13.38 -12.34
C PHE A 345 13.24 12.63 -12.20
N ARG A 346 14.33 13.39 -12.09
CA ARG A 346 15.66 12.86 -11.77
C ARG A 346 15.99 13.20 -10.33
N ARG A 347 16.23 12.15 -9.55
CA ARG A 347 16.60 12.29 -8.13
C ARG A 347 17.89 13.13 -8.00
N PRO A 348 17.91 14.18 -7.16
CA PRO A 348 19.11 14.98 -6.92
C PRO A 348 20.11 14.23 -6.02
N MET A 349 21.36 14.71 -5.99
CA MET A 349 22.43 14.17 -5.12
C MET A 349 22.32 14.65 -3.66
N VAL A 350 21.68 15.79 -3.45
CA VAL A 350 21.38 16.38 -2.14
C VAL A 350 19.86 16.50 -2.03
N SER A 351 19.29 16.33 -0.82
CA SER A 351 17.84 16.42 -0.70
C SER A 351 17.30 17.80 -1.11
N LEU A 352 16.15 17.82 -1.80
CA LEU A 352 15.51 19.07 -2.22
C LEU A 352 15.27 20.02 -1.05
N LEU A 353 14.87 19.49 0.11
CA LEU A 353 14.66 20.28 1.32
C LEU A 353 15.97 20.90 1.83
N ASN A 354 17.07 20.16 1.80
CA ASN A 354 18.38 20.71 2.18
C ASN A 354 18.86 21.77 1.18
N ALA A 355 18.68 21.52 -0.12
CA ALA A 355 19.01 22.47 -1.16
C ALA A 355 18.20 23.76 -1.01
N TYR A 356 16.89 23.65 -0.76
CA TYR A 356 16.00 24.77 -0.50
C TYR A 356 16.42 25.58 0.74
N TYR A 357 16.56 24.93 1.89
CA TYR A 357 16.86 25.62 3.15
C TYR A 357 18.24 26.29 3.18
N ASN A 358 19.22 25.74 2.45
CA ASN A 358 20.57 26.29 2.37
C ASN A 358 20.81 27.09 1.08
N ASN A 359 19.76 27.34 0.28
CA ASN A 359 19.82 28.09 -0.97
C ASN A 359 20.90 27.57 -1.95
N LEU A 360 21.05 26.24 -2.03
CA LEU A 360 22.02 25.58 -2.89
C LEU A 360 21.54 25.60 -4.35
N GLN A 361 22.37 26.16 -5.22
CA GLN A 361 22.08 26.26 -6.65
C GLN A 361 22.39 24.96 -7.40
N GLY A 362 21.69 24.71 -8.51
CA GLY A 362 21.96 23.58 -9.42
C GLY A 362 21.37 22.23 -9.01
N TYR A 363 20.61 22.15 -7.92
CA TYR A 363 19.98 20.91 -7.45
C TYR A 363 18.51 20.76 -7.84
N TYR A 364 17.82 21.88 -8.12
CA TYR A 364 16.43 21.91 -8.58
C TYR A 364 16.15 23.18 -9.36
N SER A 365 15.09 23.15 -10.16
CA SER A 365 14.46 24.32 -10.77
C SER A 365 13.05 24.51 -10.19
N THR A 366 12.50 25.71 -10.33
CA THR A 366 11.17 26.09 -9.81
C THR A 366 10.16 26.34 -10.93
N ASP A 367 10.43 25.78 -12.11
CA ASP A 367 9.70 26.00 -13.36
C ASP A 367 8.95 24.73 -13.83
N PHE A 368 8.64 23.82 -12.91
CA PHE A 368 7.81 22.65 -13.23
C PHE A 368 6.46 23.14 -13.79
N PRO A 369 6.07 22.72 -15.00
CA PRO A 369 4.96 23.35 -15.69
C PRO A 369 3.61 22.88 -15.11
N ASP A 370 2.67 23.81 -14.97
CA ASP A 370 1.30 23.52 -14.50
C ASP A 370 0.50 22.61 -15.46
N LYS A 371 0.95 22.53 -16.71
CA LYS A 371 0.30 21.81 -17.82
C LYS A 371 1.36 21.23 -18.77
N PRO A 372 1.07 20.17 -19.52
CA PRO A 372 2.03 19.63 -20.50
C PRO A 372 2.36 20.66 -21.60
N GLU A 373 3.59 20.59 -22.15
CA GLU A 373 4.05 21.47 -23.24
C GLU A 373 3.18 21.38 -24.50
N LYS A 374 2.58 20.20 -24.76
CA LYS A 374 1.50 20.02 -25.73
C LYS A 374 0.17 20.02 -25.00
N MET A 375 -0.63 21.06 -25.26
CA MET A 375 -1.81 21.41 -24.49
C MET A 375 -3.07 20.60 -24.82
N TYR A 376 -3.84 20.36 -23.76
CA TYR A 376 -5.29 20.18 -23.78
C TYR A 376 -5.85 21.13 -22.71
N ASP A 377 -6.93 21.85 -23.02
CA ASP A 377 -7.46 22.92 -22.17
C ASP A 377 -8.38 22.34 -21.06
N PHE A 378 -8.04 22.61 -19.80
CA PHE A 378 -8.57 21.84 -18.66
C PHE A 378 -9.08 22.67 -17.48
N VAL A 379 -9.03 24.00 -17.49
CA VAL A 379 -9.34 24.76 -16.27
C VAL A 379 -10.14 26.04 -16.53
N ASN A 380 -11.31 26.13 -15.90
CA ASN A 380 -12.02 27.39 -15.68
C ASN A 380 -11.94 27.76 -14.19
N GLY A 381 -10.92 28.55 -13.82
CA GLY A 381 -10.97 29.49 -12.70
C GLY A 381 -11.01 28.99 -11.24
N ALA A 382 -10.43 27.84 -10.87
CA ALA A 382 -10.30 27.44 -9.45
C ALA A 382 -8.83 27.26 -9.02
N PRO A 383 -8.37 27.78 -7.86
CA PRO A 383 -6.93 27.87 -7.57
C PRO A 383 -6.20 26.54 -7.31
N ASN A 384 -6.91 25.42 -7.10
CA ASN A 384 -6.30 24.17 -6.60
C ASN A 384 -7.01 22.89 -7.14
N LYS A 385 -7.36 22.83 -8.43
CA LYS A 385 -7.88 21.61 -9.06
C LYS A 385 -6.76 20.94 -9.87
N ILE A 386 -6.26 19.80 -9.39
CA ILE A 386 -5.30 18.98 -10.13
C ILE A 386 -6.07 17.94 -10.94
N ILE A 387 -5.77 17.84 -12.23
CA ILE A 387 -6.35 16.84 -13.13
C ILE A 387 -5.22 15.91 -13.54
N PHE A 388 -5.32 14.64 -13.17
CA PHE A 388 -4.43 13.58 -13.64
C PHE A 388 -5.03 12.92 -14.87
N GLN A 389 -4.29 12.93 -15.98
CA GLN A 389 -4.70 12.35 -17.25
C GLN A 389 -3.69 11.29 -17.65
N ASP A 390 -4.11 10.02 -17.70
CA ASP A 390 -3.35 9.00 -18.41
C ASP A 390 -3.40 9.29 -19.91
N THR A 391 -2.25 9.12 -20.56
CA THR A 391 -2.04 9.42 -21.98
C THR A 391 -2.09 8.17 -22.84
N GLY A 392 -1.92 6.98 -22.26
CA GLY A 392 -1.80 5.74 -23.02
C GLY A 392 -0.58 5.69 -23.94
N THR A 393 0.46 6.51 -23.70
CA THR A 393 1.62 6.68 -24.60
C THR A 393 2.34 5.35 -24.90
N VAL A 394 2.50 4.49 -23.90
CA VAL A 394 3.00 3.11 -24.07
C VAL A 394 1.84 2.11 -23.97
N GLY A 395 0.93 2.37 -23.04
CA GLY A 395 -0.31 1.64 -22.86
C GLY A 395 -1.16 2.36 -21.81
N THR A 396 -2.47 2.18 -21.88
CA THR A 396 -3.38 2.73 -20.86
C THR A 396 -3.28 1.89 -19.59
N GLU A 397 -3.07 2.55 -18.46
CA GLU A 397 -2.90 1.90 -17.15
C GLU A 397 -3.53 2.75 -16.05
N LYS A 398 -3.84 2.12 -14.91
CA LYS A 398 -4.24 2.85 -13.70
C LYS A 398 -3.01 3.19 -12.88
N HIS A 399 -2.88 4.45 -12.49
CA HIS A 399 -1.76 4.93 -11.69
C HIS A 399 -2.27 5.44 -10.33
N PRO A 400 -1.91 4.80 -9.21
CA PRO A 400 -2.25 5.30 -7.88
C PRO A 400 -1.40 6.52 -7.53
N ILE A 401 -1.98 7.70 -7.67
CA ILE A 401 -1.29 8.96 -7.34
C ILE A 401 -1.40 9.23 -5.85
N HIS A 402 -0.25 9.42 -5.21
CA HIS A 402 -0.13 9.74 -3.79
C HIS A 402 0.53 11.10 -3.59
N LEU A 403 -0.01 11.91 -2.67
CA LEU A 403 0.52 13.23 -2.33
C LEU A 403 0.96 13.27 -0.86
N HIS A 404 2.25 13.51 -0.64
CA HIS A 404 2.81 13.60 0.70
C HIS A 404 2.35 14.86 1.43
N GLY A 405 2.09 14.75 2.73
CA GLY A 405 1.71 15.88 3.59
C GLY A 405 0.24 16.33 3.47
N PHE A 406 -0.52 15.78 2.53
CA PHE A 406 -1.90 16.18 2.27
C PHE A 406 -2.82 14.97 2.07
N SER A 407 -4.10 15.18 2.37
CA SER A 407 -5.21 14.38 1.85
C SER A 407 -5.95 15.26 0.86
N PHE A 408 -6.62 14.69 -0.13
CA PHE A 408 -7.35 15.42 -1.16
C PHE A 408 -8.73 14.83 -1.43
N TYR A 409 -9.63 15.65 -1.96
CA TYR A 409 -10.97 15.20 -2.33
C TYR A 409 -11.00 14.76 -3.79
N LEU A 410 -11.41 13.52 -4.04
CA LEU A 410 -11.68 13.02 -5.39
C LEU A 410 -13.01 13.60 -5.87
N LEU A 411 -12.92 14.67 -6.67
CA LEU A 411 -14.10 15.35 -7.20
C LEU A 411 -14.73 14.58 -8.37
N GLY A 412 -13.97 13.80 -9.13
CA GLY A 412 -14.51 13.06 -10.26
C GLY A 412 -13.46 12.16 -10.90
N THR A 413 -13.93 11.16 -11.64
CA THR A 413 -13.12 10.24 -12.44
C THR A 413 -13.88 9.88 -13.71
N GLY A 414 -13.17 9.57 -14.79
CA GLY A 414 -13.78 9.24 -16.08
C GLY A 414 -12.79 8.56 -17.01
N LEU A 415 -13.31 8.00 -18.11
CA LEU A 415 -12.51 7.46 -19.20
C LEU A 415 -12.41 8.48 -20.34
N GLY A 416 -11.32 8.39 -21.10
CA GLY A 416 -11.03 9.32 -22.20
C GLY A 416 -10.37 10.60 -21.70
N ASN A 417 -10.43 11.65 -22.53
CA ASN A 417 -9.82 12.93 -22.22
C ASN A 417 -10.76 13.77 -21.36
N TYR A 418 -10.24 14.37 -20.28
CA TYR A 418 -11.01 15.32 -19.48
C TYR A 418 -11.56 16.45 -20.36
N ASN A 419 -12.83 16.79 -20.15
CA ASN A 419 -13.49 17.93 -20.77
C ASN A 419 -14.24 18.70 -19.69
N SER A 420 -13.83 19.95 -19.45
CA SER A 420 -14.38 20.79 -18.39
C SER A 420 -15.87 21.11 -18.52
N THR A 421 -16.43 20.98 -19.73
CA THR A 421 -17.84 21.27 -20.00
C THR A 421 -18.76 20.08 -19.74
N THR A 422 -18.24 18.86 -19.84
CA THR A 422 -19.01 17.62 -19.67
C THR A 422 -18.66 16.84 -18.41
N ALA A 423 -17.56 17.20 -17.74
CA ALA A 423 -17.13 16.53 -16.51
C ALA A 423 -18.16 16.67 -15.40
N LEU A 424 -18.61 15.53 -14.87
CA LEU A 424 -19.47 15.47 -13.69
C LEU A 424 -18.59 15.43 -12.44
N LEU A 425 -18.63 16.50 -11.65
CA LEU A 425 -17.87 16.62 -10.41
C LEU A 425 -18.80 16.52 -9.20
N ASN A 426 -18.45 15.67 -8.23
CA ASN A 426 -19.04 15.68 -6.90
C ASN A 426 -18.41 16.78 -6.06
N LEU A 427 -19.15 17.87 -5.87
CA LEU A 427 -18.76 19.01 -5.02
C LEU A 427 -19.49 19.02 -3.67
N TYR A 428 -20.33 18.02 -3.40
CA TYR A 428 -21.17 17.97 -2.20
C TYR A 428 -20.56 17.06 -1.13
N ASP A 429 -20.25 15.81 -1.49
CA ASP A 429 -19.69 14.80 -0.60
C ASP A 429 -18.59 13.95 -1.28
N PRO A 430 -17.54 14.58 -1.84
CA PRO A 430 -16.46 13.84 -2.48
C PRO A 430 -15.73 12.94 -1.48
N SER A 431 -15.22 11.81 -1.98
CA SER A 431 -14.39 10.91 -1.17
C SER A 431 -13.06 11.59 -0.84
N SER A 432 -12.63 11.50 0.42
CA SER A 432 -11.27 11.88 0.81
C SER A 432 -10.32 10.72 0.49
N LEU A 433 -9.16 11.03 -0.08
CA LEU A 433 -8.04 10.14 -0.37
C LEU A 433 -6.75 10.69 0.23
#